data_AF-A0A4R4X4H2-F1
#
_entry.id   AF-A0A4R4X4H2-F1
#
_cell.length_a   1.000
_cell.length_b   1.000
_cell.length_c   1.000
_cell.angle_alpha   90.00
_cell.angle_beta   90.00
_cell.angle_gamma   90.00
#
_symmetry.space_group_name_H-M   'P 1'
#
loop_
_entity.id
_entity.type
_entity.pdbx_description
1 polymer ?
#
loop_
_entity_poly.entity_id
_entity_poly.type
_entity_poly.pdbx_seq_one_letter_code
_entity_poly.pdbx_strand_id
1 'polypeptide(L)'
;MAGIPGSELEHLLNEARAALGTVSGSGGERPGGASAKGHGEAADGLIRVTVSADGEVESIELAPRAMRMSSEEIGEHVAAAVNGAFQELRADPAGLPAGAETEALGVRARELQDMSMRQMRQMTQSIADLMAQLHGGRR
;
A
#
# COMPACT_ATOMS: atom_id res chain seq x y z
N MET A 1 -21.34 -37.63 1.60
CA MET A 1 -20.51 -37.14 0.48
C MET A 1 -21.24 -35.93 -0.11
N ALA A 2 -20.82 -34.71 0.23
CA ALA A 2 -21.42 -33.49 -0.29
C ALA A 2 -20.27 -32.56 -0.70
N GLY A 3 -20.06 -32.43 -2.01
CA GLY A 3 -19.08 -31.50 -2.57
C GLY A 3 -19.55 -30.07 -2.33
N ILE A 4 -18.60 -29.16 -2.14
CA ILE A 4 -18.87 -27.72 -2.12
C ILE A 4 -19.67 -27.39 -3.40
N PRO A 5 -20.89 -26.83 -3.30
CA PRO A 5 -21.65 -26.48 -4.49
C PRO A 5 -20.85 -25.46 -5.29
N GLY A 6 -20.65 -25.71 -6.59
CA GLY A 6 -19.79 -24.87 -7.45
C GLY A 6 -20.13 -23.38 -7.41
N SER A 7 -21.37 -23.03 -7.09
CA SER A 7 -21.83 -21.65 -6.91
C SER A 7 -21.16 -20.93 -5.73
N GLU A 8 -20.82 -21.63 -4.65
CA GLU A 8 -20.19 -21.02 -3.47
C GLU A 8 -18.71 -20.70 -3.71
N LEU A 9 -18.03 -21.54 -4.51
CA LEU A 9 -16.68 -21.26 -5.00
C LEU A 9 -16.68 -20.09 -6.00
N GLU A 10 -17.68 -20.02 -6.87
CA GLU A 10 -17.86 -18.89 -7.81
C GLU A 10 -18.09 -17.57 -7.06
N HIS A 11 -18.91 -17.59 -6.00
CA HIS A 11 -19.14 -16.42 -5.14
C HIS A 11 -17.84 -15.96 -4.46
N LEU A 12 -17.08 -16.89 -3.87
CA LEU A 12 -15.80 -16.58 -3.22
C LEU A 12 -14.75 -16.04 -4.21
N LEU A 13 -14.68 -16.59 -5.43
CA LEU A 13 -13.78 -16.11 -6.48
C LEU A 13 -14.17 -14.73 -6.99
N ASN A 14 -15.46 -14.42 -7.02
CA ASN A 14 -15.95 -13.10 -7.42
C ASN A 14 -15.70 -12.04 -6.34
N GLU A 15 -15.89 -12.39 -5.06
CA GLU A 15 -15.50 -11.54 -3.92
C GLU A 15 -13.99 -11.27 -3.89
N ALA A 16 -13.16 -12.30 -4.09
CA ALA A 16 -11.72 -12.15 -4.14
C ALA A 16 -11.27 -11.24 -5.29
N ARG A 17 -11.89 -11.37 -6.48
CA ARG A 17 -11.64 -10.47 -7.63
C ARG A 17 -12.10 -9.04 -7.37
N ALA A 18 -13.25 -8.85 -6.73
CA ALA A 18 -13.74 -7.52 -6.38
C ALA A 18 -12.81 -6.83 -5.37
N ALA A 19 -12.33 -7.56 -4.35
CA ALA A 19 -11.37 -7.06 -3.37
C ALA A 19 -9.97 -6.78 -3.97
N LEU A 20 -9.57 -7.50 -5.03
CA LEU A 20 -8.34 -7.21 -5.78
C LEU A 20 -8.51 -6.02 -6.74
N GLY A 21 -9.71 -5.85 -7.32
CA GLY A 21 -10.03 -4.73 -8.21
C GLY A 21 -10.03 -3.37 -7.52
N THR A 22 -10.37 -3.29 -6.24
CA THR A 22 -10.31 -2.04 -5.46
C THR A 22 -8.88 -1.59 -5.15
N VAL A 23 -7.93 -2.54 -5.07
CA VAL A 23 -6.50 -2.26 -4.88
C VAL A 23 -5.85 -1.84 -6.20
N SER A 24 -6.11 -2.54 -7.31
CA SER A 24 -5.57 -2.16 -8.64
C SER A 24 -6.24 -0.91 -9.24
N GLY A 25 -7.49 -0.62 -8.91
CA GLY A 25 -8.23 0.56 -9.38
C GLY A 25 -7.85 1.88 -8.71
N SER A 26 -6.98 1.85 -7.69
CA SER A 26 -6.51 3.06 -7.01
C SER A 26 -5.27 3.70 -7.65
N GLY A 27 -4.73 3.11 -8.73
CA GLY A 27 -3.59 3.65 -9.49
C GLY A 27 -3.96 4.43 -10.76
N GLY A 28 -5.25 4.69 -11.01
CA GLY A 28 -5.73 5.40 -12.20
C GLY A 28 -6.05 6.87 -11.92
N GLU A 29 -5.21 7.77 -12.44
CA GLU A 29 -5.47 9.19 -12.75
C GLU A 29 -6.56 9.91 -11.93
N ARG A 30 -6.13 10.58 -10.85
CA ARG A 30 -6.84 11.75 -10.33
C ARG A 30 -6.16 13.02 -10.86
N PRO A 31 -6.81 13.82 -11.73
CA PRO A 31 -6.38 15.18 -11.95
C PRO A 31 -6.68 15.97 -10.66
N GLY A 32 -5.64 16.21 -9.86
CA GLY A 32 -5.72 16.98 -8.61
C GLY A 32 -5.69 16.17 -7.31
N GLY A 33 -5.21 14.92 -7.31
CA GLY A 33 -4.74 14.29 -6.08
C GLY A 33 -3.36 14.83 -5.76
N ALA A 34 -3.21 15.61 -4.68
CA ALA A 34 -1.89 15.99 -4.20
C ALA A 34 -1.17 14.72 -3.71
N SER A 35 -0.53 13.98 -4.63
CA SER A 35 0.56 13.08 -4.26
C SER A 35 1.53 13.91 -3.44
N ALA A 36 1.88 13.46 -2.25
CA ALA A 36 2.86 14.17 -1.44
C ALA A 36 4.14 14.35 -2.27
N LYS A 37 4.65 15.58 -2.29
CA LYS A 37 5.88 15.92 -3.01
C LYS A 37 6.90 16.38 -1.99
N GLY A 38 8.11 15.87 -2.12
CA GLY A 38 9.26 16.40 -1.40
C GLY A 38 9.87 17.53 -2.18
N HIS A 39 10.18 18.63 -1.51
CA HIS A 39 10.91 19.75 -2.09
C HIS A 39 12.31 19.83 -1.49
N GLY A 40 13.30 20.16 -2.30
CA GLY A 40 14.66 20.33 -1.83
C GLY A 40 15.31 21.51 -2.52
N GLU A 41 16.01 22.32 -1.75
CA GLU A 41 16.75 23.48 -2.26
C GLU A 41 18.21 23.44 -1.81
N ALA A 42 19.09 23.95 -2.68
CA ALA A 42 20.51 24.11 -2.37
C ALA A 42 21.06 25.40 -2.99
N ALA A 43 22.24 25.81 -2.50
CA ALA A 43 22.93 27.03 -2.91
C ALA A 43 22.00 28.26 -2.86
N ASP A 44 21.37 28.51 -1.71
CA ASP A 44 20.45 29.63 -1.50
C ASP A 44 19.29 29.71 -2.51
N GLY A 45 18.71 28.55 -2.87
CA GLY A 45 17.59 28.46 -3.80
C GLY A 45 17.98 28.55 -5.28
N LEU A 46 19.27 28.53 -5.60
CA LEU A 46 19.75 28.48 -6.98
C LEU A 46 19.52 27.12 -7.65
N ILE A 47 19.36 26.06 -6.86
CA ILE A 47 19.01 24.72 -7.32
C ILE A 47 17.79 24.26 -6.53
N ARG A 48 16.75 23.83 -7.24
CA ARG A 48 15.52 23.29 -6.65
C ARG A 48 15.19 21.94 -7.26
N VAL A 49 14.78 21.00 -6.43
CA VAL A 49 14.43 19.64 -6.81
C VAL A 49 13.06 19.31 -6.27
N THR A 50 12.24 18.66 -7.08
CA THR A 50 10.96 18.09 -6.66
C THR A 50 10.98 16.58 -6.85
N VAL A 51 10.65 15.85 -5.79
CA VAL A 51 10.52 14.38 -5.81
C VAL A 51 9.08 13.97 -5.53
N SER A 52 8.62 12.92 -6.21
CA SER A 52 7.31 12.32 -5.96
C SER A 52 7.35 11.41 -4.73
N ALA A 53 6.19 11.15 -4.12
CA ALA A 53 6.03 10.13 -3.07
C ALA A 53 6.47 8.73 -3.50
N ASP A 54 6.46 8.45 -4.80
CA ASP A 54 6.91 7.17 -5.39
C ASP A 54 8.44 7.02 -5.41
N GLY A 55 9.16 8.08 -5.03
CA GLY A 55 10.61 8.10 -4.94
C GLY A 55 11.31 8.49 -6.26
N GLU A 56 10.57 9.01 -7.23
CA GLU A 56 11.11 9.48 -8.51
C GLU A 56 11.39 10.98 -8.48
N VAL A 57 12.43 11.41 -9.20
CA VAL A 57 12.73 12.84 -9.38
C VAL A 57 11.84 13.39 -10.50
N GLU A 58 10.91 14.28 -10.17
CA GLU A 58 10.00 14.89 -11.14
C GLU A 58 10.66 16.04 -11.90
N SER A 59 11.40 16.90 -11.19
CA SER A 59 12.01 18.08 -11.78
C SER A 59 13.28 18.54 -11.04
N ILE A 60 14.21 19.11 -11.81
CA ILE A 60 15.38 19.81 -11.30
C ILE A 60 15.43 21.17 -12.01
N GLU A 61 15.32 22.24 -11.25
CA GLU A 61 15.43 23.62 -11.73
C GLU A 61 16.78 24.20 -11.32
N LEU A 62 17.54 24.68 -12.29
CA LEU A 62 18.79 25.39 -12.06
C LEU A 62 18.63 26.86 -12.47
N ALA A 63 18.91 27.77 -11.54
CA ALA A 63 18.94 29.19 -11.83
C ALA A 63 20.13 29.54 -12.75
N PRO A 64 20.01 30.57 -13.60
CA PRO A 64 21.10 31.00 -14.50
C PRO A 64 22.41 31.37 -13.77
N ARG A 65 22.35 31.68 -12.47
CA ARG A 65 23.54 31.92 -11.63
C ARG A 65 24.26 30.62 -11.25
N ALA A 66 23.53 29.52 -11.02
CA ALA A 66 24.13 28.21 -10.78
C ALA A 66 24.93 27.73 -12.00
N MET A 67 24.47 28.03 -13.23
CA MET A 67 25.19 27.66 -14.45
C MET A 67 26.55 28.37 -14.64
N ARG A 68 26.87 29.38 -13.81
CA ARG A 68 28.19 30.04 -13.80
C ARG A 68 29.17 29.41 -12.82
N MET A 69 28.71 28.48 -11.99
CA MET A 69 29.54 27.71 -11.07
C MET A 69 30.28 26.60 -11.82
N SER A 70 31.29 26.01 -11.20
CA SER A 70 31.95 24.84 -11.78
C SER A 70 30.98 23.65 -11.81
N SER A 71 31.18 22.74 -12.77
CA SER A 71 30.36 21.52 -12.87
C SER A 71 30.43 20.63 -11.61
N GLU A 72 31.55 20.69 -10.89
CA GLU A 72 31.76 19.97 -9.64
C GLU A 72 30.90 20.56 -8.52
N GLU A 73 30.93 21.88 -8.32
CA GLU A 73 30.08 22.56 -7.35
C GLU A 73 28.58 22.40 -7.64
N ILE A 74 28.18 22.43 -8.91
CA ILE A 74 26.78 22.16 -9.30
C ILE A 74 26.38 20.74 -8.90
N GLY A 75 27.24 19.74 -9.14
CA GLY A 75 26.98 18.35 -8.78
C GLY A 75 26.77 18.16 -7.28
N GLU A 76 27.61 18.79 -6.46
CA GLU A 76 27.50 18.76 -4.99
C GLU A 76 26.18 19.38 -4.51
N HIS A 77 25.83 20.55 -5.04
CA HIS A 77 24.59 21.22 -4.66
C HIS A 77 23.33 20.50 -5.15
N VAL A 78 23.37 19.89 -6.34
CA VAL A 78 22.26 19.04 -6.82
C VAL A 78 22.10 17.83 -5.90
N ALA A 79 23.18 17.15 -5.52
CA ALA A 79 23.10 16.02 -4.59
C ALA A 79 22.53 16.46 -3.23
N ALA A 80 22.92 17.63 -2.73
CA ALA A 80 22.36 18.20 -1.50
C ALA A 80 20.85 18.48 -1.62
N ALA A 81 20.41 19.09 -2.73
CA ALA A 81 19.00 19.39 -2.96
C ALA A 81 18.15 18.11 -3.10
N VAL A 82 18.63 17.11 -3.84
CA VAL A 82 17.93 15.82 -3.99
C VAL A 82 17.78 15.12 -2.63
N ASN A 83 18.85 15.05 -1.85
CA ASN A 83 18.81 14.44 -0.52
C ASN A 83 17.89 15.23 0.44
N GLY A 84 17.88 16.56 0.33
CA GLY A 84 16.94 17.42 1.04
C GLY A 84 15.48 17.09 0.70
N ALA A 85 15.17 16.95 -0.58
CA ALA A 85 13.84 16.60 -1.06
C ALA A 85 13.35 15.24 -0.54
N PHE A 86 14.23 14.23 -0.54
CA PHE A 86 13.90 12.92 0.04
C PHE A 86 13.75 12.97 1.57
N GLN A 87 14.52 13.82 2.26
CA GLN A 87 14.37 14.00 3.71
C GLN A 87 13.07 14.70 4.07
N GLU A 88 12.67 15.75 3.33
CA GLU A 88 11.39 16.43 3.54
C GLU A 88 10.22 15.48 3.28
N LEU A 89 10.28 14.71 2.19
CA LEU A 89 9.29 13.67 1.90
C LEU A 89 9.19 12.66 3.06
N ARG A 90 10.34 12.19 3.58
CA ARG A 90 10.41 11.26 4.72
C ARG A 90 9.92 11.86 6.05
N ALA A 91 10.12 13.17 6.22
CA ALA A 91 9.77 13.90 7.43
C ALA A 91 8.29 14.30 7.47
N ASP A 92 7.56 14.23 6.35
CA ASP A 92 6.10 14.39 6.31
C ASP A 92 5.38 13.04 6.52
N PRO A 93 4.92 12.73 7.75
CA PRO A 93 4.19 11.49 8.04
C PRO A 93 2.82 11.42 7.35
N ALA A 94 2.32 12.51 6.74
CA ALA A 94 1.11 12.50 5.93
C ALA A 94 1.35 12.07 4.47
N GLY A 95 2.61 12.00 4.03
CA GLY A 95 2.99 11.75 2.65
C GLY A 95 3.59 10.37 2.33
N LEU A 96 3.97 9.58 3.34
CA LEU A 96 4.36 8.18 3.12
C LEU A 96 3.17 7.24 3.35
N PRO A 97 2.94 6.26 2.44
CA PRO A 97 1.99 5.17 2.69
C PRO A 97 2.40 4.23 3.85
N ALA A 98 3.43 4.56 4.64
CA ALA A 98 3.90 3.75 5.75
C ALA A 98 2.90 3.61 6.93
N GLY A 99 1.90 4.49 7.03
CA GLY A 99 0.80 4.35 8.00
C GLY A 99 -0.39 3.56 7.45
N ALA A 100 -0.80 3.84 6.21
CA ALA A 100 -1.96 3.23 5.58
C ALA A 100 -1.76 1.74 5.29
N GLU A 101 -0.54 1.33 4.91
CA GLU A 101 -0.23 -0.08 4.67
C GLU A 101 -0.22 -0.88 5.99
N THR A 102 0.28 -0.30 7.08
CA THR A 102 0.30 -0.94 8.40
C THR A 102 -1.11 -1.08 9.01
N GLU A 103 -1.97 -0.08 8.85
CA GLU A 103 -3.37 -0.18 9.28
C GLU A 103 -4.17 -1.15 8.39
N ALA A 104 -3.97 -1.13 7.08
CA ALA A 104 -4.59 -2.09 6.16
C ALA A 104 -4.15 -3.53 6.44
N LEU A 105 -2.87 -3.74 6.77
CA LEU A 105 -2.35 -5.04 7.23
C LEU A 105 -2.97 -5.45 8.57
N GLY A 106 -3.15 -4.52 9.50
CA GLY A 106 -3.82 -4.76 10.79
C GLY A 106 -5.29 -5.16 10.64
N VAL A 107 -6.03 -4.50 9.75
CA VAL A 107 -7.42 -4.84 9.43
C VAL A 107 -7.50 -6.23 8.78
N ARG A 108 -6.66 -6.52 7.79
CA ARG A 108 -6.60 -7.84 7.14
C ARG A 108 -6.24 -8.96 8.12
N ALA A 109 -5.30 -8.72 9.03
CA ALA A 109 -4.92 -9.69 10.05
C ALA A 109 -6.10 -10.00 11.00
N ARG A 110 -6.87 -8.97 11.37
CA ARG A 110 -8.06 -9.12 12.23
C ARG A 110 -9.19 -9.86 11.52
N GLU A 111 -9.46 -9.54 10.25
CA GLU A 111 -10.43 -10.25 9.43
C GLU A 111 -10.09 -11.73 9.24
N LEU A 112 -8.80 -12.04 9.02
CA LEU A 112 -8.32 -13.41 8.88
C LEU A 112 -8.49 -14.19 10.20
N GLN A 113 -8.18 -13.59 11.34
CA GLN A 113 -8.40 -14.18 12.66
C GLN A 113 -9.88 -14.45 12.91
N ASP A 114 -10.75 -13.48 12.64
CA ASP A 114 -12.20 -13.62 12.82
C ASP A 114 -12.78 -14.71 11.91
N MET A 115 -12.29 -14.80 10.67
CA MET A 115 -12.67 -15.85 9.73
C MET A 115 -12.22 -17.24 10.21
N SER A 116 -10.97 -17.39 10.67
CA SER A 116 -10.47 -18.65 11.23
C SER A 116 -11.26 -19.08 12.47
N MET A 117 -11.62 -18.14 13.36
CA MET A 117 -12.46 -18.45 14.51
C MET A 117 -13.88 -18.90 14.13
N ARG A 118 -14.47 -18.31 13.08
CA ARG A 118 -15.76 -18.76 12.54
C ARG A 118 -15.65 -20.16 11.93
N GLN A 119 -14.62 -20.41 11.12
CA GLN A 119 -14.40 -21.72 10.51
C GLN A 119 -14.12 -22.82 11.55
N MET A 120 -13.33 -22.54 12.60
CA MET A 120 -13.10 -23.51 13.68
C MET A 120 -14.40 -23.87 14.41
N ARG A 121 -15.28 -22.88 14.67
CA ARG A 121 -16.59 -23.13 15.28
C ARG A 121 -17.47 -23.98 14.38
N GLN A 122 -17.50 -23.69 13.07
CA GLN A 122 -18.26 -24.46 12.10
C GLN A 122 -17.75 -25.90 11.98
N MET A 123 -16.43 -26.09 11.91
CA MET A 123 -15.80 -27.41 11.86
C MET A 123 -16.10 -28.22 13.12
N THR A 124 -16.01 -27.61 14.30
CA THR A 124 -16.34 -28.26 15.58
C THR A 124 -17.81 -28.69 15.63
N GLN A 125 -18.74 -27.86 15.13
CA GLN A 125 -20.15 -28.19 15.05
C GLN A 125 -20.40 -29.36 14.08
N SER A 126 -19.79 -29.34 12.90
CA SER A 126 -19.91 -30.45 11.94
C SER A 126 -19.37 -31.77 12.49
N ILE A 127 -18.27 -31.74 13.26
CA ILE A 127 -17.75 -32.93 13.95
C ILE A 127 -18.75 -33.43 15.01
N ALA A 128 -19.34 -32.52 15.80
CA ALA A 128 -20.34 -32.87 16.79
C ALA A 128 -21.60 -33.50 16.16
N ASP A 129 -22.08 -32.94 15.06
CA ASP A 129 -23.25 -33.43 14.33
C ASP A 129 -22.99 -34.83 13.73
N LEU A 130 -21.81 -35.06 13.14
CA LEU A 130 -21.40 -36.37 12.63
C LEU A 130 -21.33 -37.42 13.75
N MET A 131 -20.78 -37.04 14.91
CA MET A 131 -20.69 -37.94 16.07
C MET A 131 -22.07 -38.29 16.64
N ALA A 132 -23.00 -37.35 16.68
CA ALA A 132 -24.38 -37.58 17.11
C ALA A 132 -25.13 -38.52 16.14
N GLN A 133 -24.92 -38.36 14.84
CA GLN A 133 -25.55 -39.19 13.81
C GLN A 133 -25.04 -40.63 13.80
N LEU A 134 -23.75 -40.83 14.09
CA LEU A 134 -23.13 -42.16 14.27
C LEU A 134 -23.64 -42.91 15.51
N HIS A 135 -23.95 -42.18 16.59
CA HIS A 135 -24.50 -42.77 17.82
C HIS A 135 -26.03 -42.97 17.77
N GLY A 136 -26.76 -42.20 16.96
CA GLY A 136 -28.22 -42.29 16.83
C GLY A 136 -28.72 -43.35 15.84
N GLY A 137 -27.88 -43.86 14.93
CA GLY A 137 -28.28 -44.76 13.84
C GLY A 137 -28.33 -46.26 14.16
N ARG A 138 -28.26 -46.66 15.44
CA ARG A 138 -28.25 -48.09 15.84
C ARG A 138 -29.46 -48.43 16.72
N ARG A 139 -30.65 -48.48 16.11
CA ARG A 139 -31.83 -49.22 16.60
C ARG A 139 -32.60 -49.78 15.43
#